data_AF-A0A1Z4GJ53-F1
#
_entry.id   AF-A0A1Z4GJ53-F1
#
_cell.length_a   1.000
_cell.length_b   1.000
_cell.length_c   1.000
_cell.angle_alpha   90.00
_cell.angle_beta   90.00
_cell.angle_gamma   90.00
#
_symmetry.space_group_name_H-M   'P 1'
#
loop_
_entity.id
_entity.type
_entity.pdbx_description
1 polymer ?
#
loop_
_entity_poly.entity_id
_entity_poly.type
_entity_poly.pdbx_seq_one_letter_code
_entity_poly.pdbx_strand_id
1 'polypeptide(L)'
;MNRSACLIFNPVAGQGNPEQELLEIRSLLEPTIDLDIHFTTEEIDADQLAEAAVQRGVDEIIASGGDGTLSAAATAVINTNIPFGIISRGTANAFATALGIPDTIEAACQTILQGVTRDIDVAYCNDRPLILLAGIGFEAETVEKANREAKNRFGIIAYILAGIQQLRELQSFDVEIETDEKIIKTTAAAVTVANAAPPTSVLAQGPAGIIYNDGLLDVTIVAPVNKAGAIAATYHLFQSASAGNAAERDDIGYLRAKHFKITTDPVQKVVVDGELVGTTPIEVKCVPAGLKVFVPTVEEAELAEKLEGLPNLVIELKNPPEGEAETVELKE
;
A
#
# COMPACT_ATOMS: atom_id res chain seq x y z
N MET A 1 31.60 6.35 -5.89
CA MET A 1 30.82 7.40 -6.58
C MET A 1 29.61 7.67 -5.69
N ASN A 2 29.25 8.93 -5.45
CA ASN A 2 27.98 9.22 -4.80
C ASN A 2 26.86 8.81 -5.76
N ARG A 3 25.78 8.23 -5.22
CA ARG A 3 24.56 7.92 -5.99
C ARG A 3 23.94 9.24 -6.46
N SER A 4 23.28 9.28 -7.63
CA SER A 4 22.51 10.45 -8.05
C SER A 4 21.02 10.16 -7.98
N ALA A 5 20.21 11.12 -7.52
CA ALA A 5 18.77 10.93 -7.45
C ALA A 5 18.00 12.20 -7.86
N CYS A 6 16.92 12.01 -8.61
CA CYS A 6 15.93 13.07 -8.82
C CYS A 6 14.94 13.08 -7.66
N LEU A 7 14.94 14.14 -6.86
CA LEU A 7 13.97 14.34 -5.78
C LEU A 7 12.79 15.17 -6.31
N ILE A 8 11.60 14.58 -6.37
CA ILE A 8 10.34 15.25 -6.67
C ILE A 8 9.66 15.62 -5.36
N PHE A 9 9.55 16.92 -5.08
CA PHE A 9 9.03 17.43 -3.83
C PHE A 9 7.72 18.18 -4.04
N ASN A 10 6.65 17.77 -3.36
CA ASN A 10 5.40 18.51 -3.34
C ASN A 10 5.37 19.50 -2.16
N PRO A 11 5.46 20.83 -2.39
CA PRO A 11 5.52 21.81 -1.31
C PRO A 11 4.19 21.97 -0.55
N VAL A 12 3.05 21.54 -1.11
CA VAL A 12 1.73 21.65 -0.46
C VAL A 12 1.26 20.34 0.17
N ALA A 13 2.10 19.30 0.17
CA ALA A 13 1.80 18.05 0.86
C ALA A 13 1.93 18.20 2.38
N GLY A 14 1.01 17.58 3.11
CA GLY A 14 1.06 17.52 4.57
C GLY A 14 0.54 18.77 5.28
N GLN A 15 0.87 18.87 6.57
CA GLN A 15 0.53 20.00 7.44
C GLN A 15 1.76 20.68 8.04
N GLY A 16 2.96 20.16 7.72
CA GLY A 16 4.23 20.69 8.22
C GLY A 16 4.71 21.90 7.42
N ASN A 17 5.89 22.41 7.80
CA ASN A 17 6.53 23.49 7.08
C ASN A 17 7.39 22.91 5.94
N PRO A 18 7.06 23.16 4.67
CA PRO A 18 7.74 22.54 3.54
C PRO A 18 9.21 22.94 3.42
N GLU A 19 9.60 24.15 3.86
CA GLU A 19 11.01 24.57 3.84
C GLU A 19 11.84 23.80 4.86
N GLN A 20 11.27 23.56 6.05
CA GLN A 20 11.94 22.79 7.12
C GLN A 20 12.04 21.31 6.75
N GLU A 21 10.96 20.74 6.22
CA GLU A 21 10.93 19.33 5.78
C GLU A 21 11.89 19.09 4.61
N LEU A 22 11.97 20.01 3.63
CA LEU A 22 12.96 19.90 2.56
C LEU A 22 14.39 20.03 3.11
N LEU A 23 14.63 20.96 4.03
CA LEU A 23 15.96 21.12 4.65
C LEU A 23 16.38 19.83 5.38
N GLU A 24 15.45 19.19 6.10
CA GLU A 24 15.66 17.91 6.76
C GLU A 24 16.03 16.81 5.75
N ILE A 25 15.22 16.60 4.70
CA ILE A 25 15.51 15.63 3.62
C ILE A 25 16.90 15.86 3.04
N ARG A 26 17.24 17.11 2.70
CA ARG A 26 18.54 17.47 2.13
C ARG A 26 19.69 17.13 3.08
N SER A 27 19.56 17.52 4.34
CA SER A 27 20.60 17.27 5.35
C SER A 27 20.88 15.78 5.58
N LEU A 28 19.87 14.93 5.39
CA LEU A 28 19.98 13.48 5.54
C LEU A 28 20.54 12.81 4.28
N LEU A 29 20.10 13.23 3.09
CA LEU A 29 20.41 12.54 1.83
C LEU A 29 21.64 13.10 1.10
N GLU A 30 21.83 14.43 1.05
CA GLU A 30 22.94 15.08 0.32
C GLU A 30 24.35 14.62 0.73
N PRO A 31 24.63 14.18 1.97
CA PRO A 31 25.94 13.62 2.32
C PRO A 31 26.34 12.37 1.51
N THR A 32 25.36 11.62 0.98
CA THR A 32 25.58 10.33 0.29
C THR A 32 25.05 10.32 -1.15
N ILE A 33 24.01 11.12 -1.43
CA ILE A 33 23.28 11.16 -2.69
C ILE A 33 23.33 12.58 -3.27
N ASP A 34 23.78 12.73 -4.51
CA ASP A 34 23.68 14.00 -5.25
C ASP A 34 22.22 14.21 -5.70
N LEU A 35 21.54 15.21 -5.11
CA LEU A 35 20.11 15.44 -5.33
C LEU A 35 19.85 16.49 -6.41
N ASP A 36 19.13 16.08 -7.46
CA ASP A 36 18.48 16.95 -8.44
C ASP A 36 17.04 17.20 -8.01
N ILE A 37 16.76 18.37 -7.40
CA ILE A 37 15.48 18.66 -6.72
C ILE A 37 14.52 19.39 -7.67
N HIS A 38 13.34 18.81 -7.87
CA HIS A 38 12.24 19.36 -8.67
C HIS A 38 10.97 19.53 -7.82
N PHE A 39 10.24 20.61 -8.06
CA PHE A 39 9.03 20.94 -7.30
C PHE A 39 7.78 20.72 -8.15
N THR A 40 6.76 20.06 -7.59
CA THR A 40 5.44 20.08 -8.21
C THR A 40 4.82 21.47 -8.08
N THR A 41 3.97 21.83 -9.03
CA THR A 41 3.19 23.08 -9.01
C THR A 41 1.73 22.77 -9.38
N GLU A 42 0.87 23.77 -9.47
CA GLU A 42 -0.49 23.57 -10.01
C GLU A 42 -0.51 23.19 -11.50
N GLU A 43 0.59 23.45 -12.22
CA GLU A 43 0.72 23.21 -13.67
C GLU A 43 1.59 21.98 -13.99
N ILE A 44 2.46 21.58 -13.05
CA ILE A 44 3.43 20.51 -13.23
C ILE A 44 3.23 19.46 -12.14
N ASP A 45 2.70 18.32 -12.56
CA ASP A 45 2.46 17.17 -11.70
C ASP A 45 3.71 16.28 -11.56
N ALA A 46 3.67 15.38 -10.57
CA ALA A 46 4.80 14.55 -10.20
C ALA A 46 5.16 13.49 -11.27
N ASP A 47 4.17 13.03 -12.03
CA ASP A 47 4.35 12.12 -13.18
C ASP A 47 5.23 12.78 -14.26
N GLN A 48 4.93 14.01 -14.65
CA GLN A 48 5.68 14.76 -15.67
C GLN A 48 7.16 14.95 -15.28
N LEU A 49 7.41 15.27 -14.01
CA LEU A 49 8.78 15.41 -13.48
C LEU A 49 9.51 14.07 -13.47
N ALA A 50 8.83 13.00 -13.06
CA ALA A 50 9.39 11.67 -13.03
C ALA A 50 9.68 11.14 -14.44
N GLU A 51 8.76 11.31 -15.39
CA GLU A 51 8.96 10.94 -16.80
C GLU A 51 10.17 11.65 -17.40
N ALA A 52 10.33 12.96 -17.13
CA ALA A 52 11.48 13.71 -17.57
C ALA A 52 12.79 13.18 -16.94
N ALA A 53 12.77 12.76 -15.68
CA ALA A 53 13.94 12.16 -15.01
C ALA A 53 14.28 10.77 -15.57
N VAL A 54 13.27 9.93 -15.84
CA VAL A 54 13.44 8.63 -16.52
C VAL A 54 14.09 8.81 -17.89
N GLN A 55 13.63 9.79 -18.68
CA GLN A 55 14.23 10.10 -19.99
C GLN A 55 15.69 10.57 -19.90
N ARG A 56 16.07 11.23 -18.79
CA ARG A 56 17.48 11.60 -18.52
C ARG A 56 18.34 10.41 -18.09
N GLY A 57 17.74 9.28 -17.72
CA GLY A 57 18.46 8.08 -17.26
C GLY A 57 19.09 8.26 -15.88
N VAL A 58 18.37 8.89 -14.95
CA VAL A 58 18.83 9.03 -13.55
C VAL A 58 18.97 7.67 -12.88
N ASP A 59 19.87 7.57 -11.90
CA ASP A 59 20.07 6.30 -11.18
C ASP A 59 18.85 5.96 -10.33
N GLU A 60 18.22 6.97 -9.71
CA GLU A 60 17.13 6.82 -8.74
C GLU A 60 16.14 8.00 -8.81
N ILE A 61 14.87 7.73 -8.47
CA ILE A 61 13.84 8.77 -8.31
C ILE A 61 13.27 8.67 -6.89
N ILE A 62 13.23 9.80 -6.18
CA ILE A 62 12.66 9.90 -4.84
C ILE A 62 11.47 10.85 -4.93
N ALA A 63 10.30 10.46 -4.42
CA ALA A 63 9.14 11.32 -4.33
C ALA A 63 8.82 11.65 -2.87
N SER A 64 8.56 12.93 -2.60
CA SER A 64 8.19 13.44 -1.28
C SER A 64 6.85 14.17 -1.34
N GLY A 65 5.80 13.55 -0.80
CA GLY A 65 4.45 14.07 -0.90
C GLY A 65 3.39 13.17 -0.28
N GLY A 66 2.11 13.44 -0.57
CA GLY A 66 1.00 12.54 -0.23
C GLY A 66 0.80 11.45 -1.28
N ASP A 67 -0.12 10.51 -1.03
CA ASP A 67 -0.35 9.34 -1.89
C ASP A 67 -0.54 9.68 -3.38
N GLY A 68 -1.27 10.76 -3.72
CA GLY A 68 -1.42 11.18 -5.12
C GLY A 68 -0.10 11.58 -5.80
N THR A 69 0.77 12.31 -5.10
CA THR A 69 2.12 12.66 -5.61
C THR A 69 2.98 11.41 -5.76
N LEU A 70 2.92 10.50 -4.79
CA LEU A 70 3.72 9.28 -4.78
C LEU A 70 3.29 8.32 -5.90
N SER A 71 1.98 8.08 -6.06
CA SER A 71 1.45 7.23 -7.14
C SER A 71 1.66 7.82 -8.54
N ALA A 72 1.53 9.14 -8.69
CA ALA A 72 1.83 9.82 -9.97
C ALA A 72 3.31 9.68 -10.35
N ALA A 73 4.24 9.95 -9.43
CA ALA A 73 5.66 9.77 -9.69
C ALA A 73 6.02 8.29 -9.94
N ALA A 74 5.43 7.37 -9.17
CA ALA A 74 5.65 5.93 -9.32
C ALA A 74 5.21 5.41 -10.69
N THR A 75 4.15 5.97 -11.26
CA THR A 75 3.65 5.61 -12.60
C THR A 75 4.73 5.72 -13.68
N ALA A 76 5.56 6.78 -13.62
CA ALA A 76 6.59 7.03 -14.61
C ALA A 76 7.73 6.00 -14.58
N VAL A 77 7.96 5.35 -13.44
CA VAL A 77 9.02 4.35 -13.26
C VAL A 77 8.53 2.91 -13.39
N ILE A 78 7.24 2.70 -13.69
CA ILE A 78 6.70 1.37 -13.98
C ILE A 78 7.44 0.75 -15.18
N ASN A 79 7.78 -0.53 -15.07
CA ASN A 79 8.55 -1.31 -16.06
C ASN A 79 9.96 -0.76 -16.34
N THR A 80 10.47 0.11 -15.48
CA THR A 80 11.87 0.53 -15.48
C THR A 80 12.65 -0.24 -14.41
N ASN A 81 13.98 -0.13 -14.42
CA ASN A 81 14.83 -0.64 -13.34
C ASN A 81 15.26 0.46 -12.37
N ILE A 82 14.71 1.68 -12.50
CA ILE A 82 15.07 2.83 -11.66
C ILE A 82 14.42 2.63 -10.28
N PRO A 83 15.21 2.51 -9.19
CA PRO A 83 14.67 2.42 -7.84
C PRO A 83 13.89 3.67 -7.46
N PHE A 84 12.72 3.45 -6.85
CA PHE A 84 11.82 4.48 -6.39
C PHE A 84 11.89 4.63 -4.86
N GLY A 85 12.18 5.85 -4.38
CA GLY A 85 12.19 6.21 -2.97
C GLY A 85 10.90 6.94 -2.57
N ILE A 86 10.33 6.56 -1.43
CA ILE A 86 9.07 7.14 -0.92
C ILE A 86 9.36 7.89 0.37
N ILE A 87 9.00 9.18 0.41
CA ILE A 87 8.99 10.02 1.62
C ILE A 87 7.56 10.55 1.80
N SER A 88 6.76 9.81 2.55
CA SER A 88 5.35 10.15 2.77
C SER A 88 5.19 11.35 3.71
N ARG A 89 4.50 12.38 3.22
CA ARG A 89 4.15 13.60 3.97
C ARG A 89 2.64 13.86 3.99
N GLY A 90 1.84 12.94 3.46
CA GLY A 90 0.38 13.04 3.41
C GLY A 90 -0.31 12.72 4.73
N THR A 91 -1.64 12.74 4.71
CA THR A 91 -2.46 12.40 5.89
C THR A 91 -2.75 10.90 6.00
N ALA A 92 -2.89 10.20 4.87
CA ALA A 92 -3.22 8.78 4.84
C ALA A 92 -1.97 7.90 4.72
N ASN A 93 -1.03 8.28 3.84
CA ASN A 93 0.25 7.60 3.62
C ASN A 93 0.05 6.11 3.33
N ALA A 94 -0.99 5.80 2.56
CA ALA A 94 -1.40 4.44 2.25
C ALA A 94 -0.29 3.67 1.53
N PHE A 95 0.44 4.32 0.61
CA PHE A 95 1.50 3.67 -0.15
C PHE A 95 2.70 3.27 0.71
N ALA A 96 3.21 4.19 1.53
CA ALA A 96 4.27 3.86 2.48
C ALA A 96 3.82 2.79 3.49
N THR A 97 2.60 2.93 4.04
CA THR A 97 2.05 1.97 5.01
C THR A 97 1.94 0.56 4.42
N ALA A 98 1.50 0.44 3.16
CA ALA A 98 1.36 -0.86 2.49
C ALA A 98 2.71 -1.58 2.31
N LEU A 99 3.79 -0.81 2.12
CA LEU A 99 5.15 -1.35 1.94
C LEU A 99 5.95 -1.41 3.26
N GLY A 100 5.34 -1.03 4.38
CA GLY A 100 6.00 -0.96 5.69
C GLY A 100 7.04 0.16 5.79
N ILE A 101 7.05 1.13 4.88
CA ILE A 101 7.97 2.26 4.91
C ILE A 101 7.61 3.16 6.10
N PRO A 102 8.60 3.56 6.93
CA PRO A 102 8.36 4.43 8.09
C PRO A 102 7.69 5.76 7.73
N ASP A 103 6.94 6.32 8.68
CA ASP A 103 6.12 7.52 8.49
C ASP A 103 6.83 8.84 8.80
N THR A 104 8.08 8.80 9.25
CA THR A 104 8.92 9.99 9.48
C THR A 104 9.88 10.22 8.32
N ILE A 105 10.18 11.49 8.03
CA ILE A 105 11.16 11.87 7.00
C ILE A 105 12.51 11.22 7.31
N GLU A 106 12.96 11.28 8.56
CA GLU A 106 14.22 10.67 8.99
C GLU A 106 14.30 9.18 8.64
N ALA A 107 13.30 8.39 9.06
CA ALA A 107 13.33 6.95 8.88
C ALA A 107 13.08 6.52 7.42
N ALA A 108 12.28 7.29 6.66
CA ALA A 108 12.14 7.09 5.22
C ALA A 108 13.44 7.39 4.46
N CYS A 109 14.15 8.48 4.80
CA CYS A 109 15.47 8.77 4.26
C CYS A 109 16.48 7.67 4.61
N GLN A 110 16.48 7.17 5.85
CA GLN A 110 17.33 6.03 6.25
C GLN A 110 17.04 4.78 5.40
N THR A 111 15.77 4.49 5.11
CA THR A 111 15.37 3.39 4.22
C THR A 111 16.01 3.52 2.84
N ILE A 112 15.98 4.71 2.25
CA ILE A 112 16.60 4.99 0.94
C ILE A 112 18.13 4.86 1.00
N LEU A 113 18.75 5.35 2.08
CA LEU A 113 20.19 5.30 2.30
C LEU A 113 20.71 3.86 2.49
N GLN A 114 19.92 2.97 3.10
CA GLN A 114 20.24 1.54 3.20
C GLN A 114 20.39 0.88 1.81
N GLY A 115 19.67 1.38 0.80
CA GLY A 115 19.80 0.94 -0.58
C GLY A 115 19.17 -0.43 -0.88
N VAL A 116 18.41 -1.00 0.06
CA VAL A 116 17.70 -2.27 -0.14
C VAL A 116 16.43 -2.01 -0.93
N THR A 117 16.27 -2.75 -2.03
CA THR A 117 15.11 -2.63 -2.92
C THR A 117 14.33 -3.93 -2.99
N ARG A 118 13.04 -3.81 -3.28
CA ARG A 118 12.15 -4.93 -3.58
C ARG A 118 11.38 -4.63 -4.85
N ASP A 119 11.22 -5.66 -5.66
CA ASP A 119 10.30 -5.60 -6.80
C ASP A 119 8.88 -5.83 -6.27
N ILE A 120 8.00 -4.89 -6.59
CA ILE A 120 6.59 -4.92 -6.26
C ILE A 120 5.79 -4.96 -7.55
N ASP A 121 4.67 -5.66 -7.50
CA ASP A 121 3.71 -5.72 -8.58
C ASP A 121 3.01 -4.38 -8.70
N VAL A 122 2.53 -4.10 -9.90
CA VAL A 122 1.59 -3.01 -10.16
C VAL A 122 0.43 -3.59 -10.97
N ALA A 123 -0.69 -2.87 -11.04
CA ALA A 123 -1.77 -3.26 -11.93
C ALA A 123 -2.15 -2.13 -12.88
N TYR A 124 -2.90 -2.50 -13.91
CA TYR A 124 -3.62 -1.57 -14.76
C TYR A 124 -5.11 -1.85 -14.65
N CYS A 125 -5.89 -0.84 -14.29
CA CYS A 125 -7.34 -0.83 -14.40
C CYS A 125 -7.72 -0.12 -15.72
N ASN A 126 -8.10 -0.91 -16.73
CA ASN A 126 -8.12 -0.51 -18.13
C ASN A 126 -6.75 0.06 -18.52
N ASP A 127 -6.68 1.33 -18.91
CA ASP A 127 -5.43 2.00 -19.28
C ASP A 127 -4.80 2.79 -18.12
N ARG A 128 -5.37 2.74 -16.91
CA ARG A 128 -4.89 3.51 -15.76
C ARG A 128 -4.04 2.64 -14.83
N PRO A 129 -2.82 3.07 -14.48
CA PRO A 129 -2.04 2.45 -13.42
C PRO A 129 -2.82 2.40 -12.11
N LEU A 130 -2.63 1.31 -11.38
CA LEU A 130 -3.19 1.02 -10.07
C LEU A 130 -2.04 0.48 -9.22
N ILE A 131 -1.66 1.24 -8.21
CA ILE A 131 -0.59 0.90 -7.27
C ILE A 131 -1.18 0.25 -6.01
N LEU A 132 -2.26 0.81 -5.47
CA LEU A 132 -2.83 0.38 -4.20
C LEU A 132 -4.05 -0.52 -4.43
N LEU A 133 -5.14 0.05 -4.96
CA LEU A 133 -6.41 -0.65 -5.13
C LEU A 133 -7.37 0.06 -6.09
N ALA A 134 -8.33 -0.70 -6.60
CA ALA A 134 -9.55 -0.21 -7.22
C ALA A 134 -10.77 -0.58 -6.36
N GLY A 135 -11.71 0.36 -6.23
CA GLY A 135 -12.95 0.18 -5.48
C GLY A 135 -14.18 0.42 -6.34
N ILE A 136 -15.19 -0.44 -6.20
CA ILE A 136 -16.46 -0.41 -6.93
C ILE A 136 -17.64 -0.38 -5.94
N GLY A 137 -18.62 0.48 -6.22
CA GLY A 137 -19.81 0.65 -5.38
C GLY A 137 -19.52 1.55 -4.19
N PHE A 138 -19.63 1.01 -2.98
CA PHE A 138 -19.49 1.75 -1.73
C PHE A 138 -18.27 2.70 -1.65
N GLU A 139 -17.10 2.22 -2.07
CA GLU A 139 -15.86 3.00 -2.04
C GLU A 139 -15.91 4.21 -2.98
N ALA A 140 -16.56 4.06 -4.13
CA ALA A 140 -16.66 5.12 -5.13
C ALA A 140 -17.64 6.23 -4.72
N GLU A 141 -18.75 5.87 -4.08
CA GLU A 141 -19.65 6.87 -3.48
C GLU A 141 -18.96 7.64 -2.34
N THR A 142 -18.06 6.97 -1.61
CA THR A 142 -17.32 7.57 -0.50
C THR A 142 -16.38 8.67 -0.95
N VAL A 143 -15.62 8.42 -2.02
CA VAL A 143 -14.73 9.43 -2.61
C VAL A 143 -15.51 10.60 -3.21
N GLU A 144 -16.62 10.35 -3.90
CA GLU A 144 -17.42 11.42 -4.52
C GLU A 144 -18.03 12.38 -3.49
N LYS A 145 -18.58 11.85 -2.39
CA LYS A 145 -19.24 12.66 -1.34
C LYS A 145 -18.24 13.30 -0.38
N ALA A 146 -16.97 12.86 -0.39
CA ALA A 146 -15.89 13.50 0.35
C ALA A 146 -15.54 14.87 -0.27
N ASN A 147 -16.39 15.86 -0.05
CA ASN A 147 -16.07 17.26 -0.28
C ASN A 147 -14.78 17.63 0.48
N ARG A 148 -13.96 18.52 -0.09
CA ARG A 148 -12.64 19.00 0.40
C ARG A 148 -12.57 19.37 1.90
N GLU A 149 -13.69 19.49 2.59
CA GLU A 149 -13.80 19.94 3.99
C GLU A 149 -13.56 18.84 5.04
N ALA A 150 -13.67 17.54 4.70
CA ALA A 150 -13.44 16.46 5.67
C ALA A 150 -11.94 16.15 5.92
N LYS A 151 -11.03 16.71 5.11
CA LYS A 151 -9.58 16.45 5.19
C LYS A 151 -8.87 17.16 6.35
N ASN A 152 -9.49 18.16 7.00
CA ASN A 152 -8.74 19.19 7.71
C ASN A 152 -8.72 19.18 9.25
N ARG A 153 -9.07 18.09 9.98
CA ARG A 153 -8.88 18.15 11.46
C ARG A 153 -8.78 16.88 12.31
N PHE A 154 -9.02 15.68 11.79
CA PHE A 154 -9.17 14.48 12.64
C PHE A 154 -8.47 13.18 12.14
N GLY A 155 -7.62 13.27 11.10
CA GLY A 155 -6.82 12.12 10.63
C GLY A 155 -7.63 10.90 10.14
N ILE A 156 -6.99 9.72 10.15
CA ILE A 156 -7.53 8.42 9.69
C ILE A 156 -8.87 8.04 10.35
N ILE A 157 -9.11 8.42 11.60
CA ILE A 157 -10.34 8.09 12.34
C ILE A 157 -11.56 8.80 11.72
N ALA A 158 -11.42 10.04 11.24
CA ALA A 158 -12.51 10.71 10.54
C ALA A 158 -12.79 10.10 9.16
N TYR A 159 -11.78 9.54 8.49
CA TYR A 159 -11.95 8.80 7.24
C TYR A 159 -12.72 7.48 7.47
N ILE A 160 -12.33 6.72 8.50
CA ILE A 160 -13.04 5.48 8.90
C ILE A 160 -14.48 5.78 9.34
N LEU A 161 -14.70 6.84 10.15
CA LEU A 161 -16.04 7.23 10.60
C LEU A 161 -16.92 7.78 9.46
N ALA A 162 -16.34 8.52 8.51
CA ALA A 162 -17.04 8.95 7.30
C ALA A 162 -17.44 7.75 6.43
N GLY A 163 -16.55 6.77 6.28
CA GLY A 163 -16.86 5.49 5.64
C GLY A 163 -18.03 4.79 6.33
N ILE A 164 -17.99 4.61 7.65
CA ILE A 164 -19.10 3.98 8.40
C ILE A 164 -20.42 4.74 8.22
N GLN A 165 -20.39 6.07 8.16
CA GLN A 165 -21.60 6.87 7.97
C GLN A 165 -22.21 6.68 6.58
N GLN A 166 -21.38 6.46 5.56
CA GLN A 166 -21.84 6.16 4.21
C GLN A 166 -22.39 4.74 4.04
N LEU A 167 -22.04 3.79 4.92
CA LEU A 167 -22.64 2.44 4.90
C LEU A 167 -24.17 2.49 5.02
N ARG A 168 -24.74 3.62 5.45
CA ARG A 168 -26.19 3.85 5.53
C ARG A 168 -26.85 4.08 4.17
N GLU A 169 -26.11 4.40 3.12
CA GLU A 169 -26.64 4.62 1.75
C GLU A 169 -26.35 3.47 0.80
N LEU A 170 -25.67 2.42 1.27
CA LEU A 170 -25.34 1.20 0.55
C LEU A 170 -26.52 0.65 -0.27
N GLN A 171 -26.34 0.64 -1.59
CA GLN A 171 -27.18 -0.10 -2.53
C GLN A 171 -26.42 -1.32 -3.04
N SER A 172 -27.06 -2.48 -2.95
CA SER A 172 -26.52 -3.68 -3.56
C SER A 172 -26.70 -3.62 -5.08
N PHE A 173 -25.77 -4.21 -5.81
CA PHE A 173 -25.78 -4.35 -7.26
C PHE A 173 -25.41 -5.77 -7.65
N ASP A 174 -25.89 -6.22 -8.81
CA ASP A 174 -25.46 -7.49 -9.38
C ASP A 174 -24.07 -7.32 -10.01
N VAL A 175 -23.18 -8.28 -9.78
CA VAL A 175 -21.82 -8.26 -10.27
C VAL A 175 -21.44 -9.59 -10.90
N GLU A 176 -20.77 -9.51 -12.03
CA GLU A 176 -20.08 -10.61 -12.70
C GLU A 176 -18.57 -10.33 -12.67
N ILE A 177 -17.82 -11.26 -12.07
CA ILE A 177 -16.37 -11.23 -11.96
C ILE A 177 -15.82 -12.42 -12.75
N GLU A 178 -15.12 -12.12 -13.84
CA GLU A 178 -14.47 -13.09 -14.71
C GLU A 178 -12.97 -13.07 -14.42
N THR A 179 -12.39 -14.24 -14.19
CA THR A 179 -10.94 -14.49 -14.15
C THR A 179 -10.56 -15.43 -15.29
N ASP A 180 -9.27 -15.69 -15.47
CA ASP A 180 -8.78 -16.67 -16.44
C ASP A 180 -9.32 -18.10 -16.17
N GLU A 181 -9.81 -18.39 -14.95
CA GLU A 181 -10.23 -19.72 -14.53
C GLU A 181 -11.76 -19.88 -14.38
N LYS A 182 -12.48 -18.81 -14.02
CA LYS A 182 -13.89 -18.91 -13.63
C LYS A 182 -14.64 -17.60 -13.78
N ILE A 183 -15.97 -17.72 -13.87
CA ILE A 183 -16.92 -16.61 -13.80
C ILE A 183 -17.72 -16.74 -12.51
N ILE A 184 -17.76 -15.68 -11.73
CA ILE A 184 -18.49 -15.58 -10.47
C ILE A 184 -19.61 -14.57 -10.66
N LYS A 185 -20.85 -14.96 -10.37
CA LYS A 185 -22.02 -14.07 -10.41
C LYS A 185 -22.65 -14.01 -9.04
N THR A 186 -22.81 -12.81 -8.50
CA THR A 186 -23.42 -12.59 -7.18
C THR A 186 -23.99 -11.18 -7.10
N THR A 187 -24.69 -10.89 -6.00
CA THR A 187 -25.00 -9.53 -5.59
C THR A 187 -23.94 -9.05 -4.60
N ALA A 188 -23.51 -7.80 -4.71
CA ALA A 188 -22.51 -7.19 -3.83
C ALA A 188 -22.90 -5.76 -3.45
N ALA A 189 -22.34 -5.29 -2.35
CA ALA A 189 -22.39 -3.90 -1.88
C ALA A 189 -21.07 -3.16 -2.15
N ALA A 190 -19.96 -3.90 -2.16
CA ALA A 190 -18.65 -3.39 -2.53
C ALA A 190 -17.82 -4.51 -3.17
N VAL A 191 -17.00 -4.13 -4.14
CA VAL A 191 -15.95 -4.99 -4.70
C VAL A 191 -14.65 -4.18 -4.73
N THR A 192 -13.60 -4.73 -4.12
CA THR A 192 -12.28 -4.10 -4.05
C THR A 192 -11.25 -5.02 -4.69
N VAL A 193 -10.48 -4.50 -5.64
CA VAL A 193 -9.33 -5.17 -6.26
C VAL A 193 -8.06 -4.53 -5.71
N ALA A 194 -7.23 -5.26 -4.97
CA ALA A 194 -6.06 -4.76 -4.28
C ALA A 194 -4.76 -5.32 -4.84
N ASN A 195 -3.75 -4.44 -4.91
CA ASN A 195 -2.35 -4.78 -5.22
C ASN A 195 -1.46 -4.54 -3.99
N ALA A 196 -1.45 -3.32 -3.46
CA ALA A 196 -0.70 -2.94 -2.26
C ALA A 196 -1.59 -2.11 -1.33
N ALA A 197 -2.66 -2.73 -0.81
CA ALA A 197 -3.60 -2.05 0.07
C ALA A 197 -3.16 -2.14 1.54
N PRO A 198 -3.00 -1.01 2.25
CA PRO A 198 -2.65 -1.03 3.67
C PRO A 198 -3.80 -1.61 4.51
N PRO A 199 -3.52 -2.06 5.75
CA PRO A 199 -4.56 -2.56 6.66
C PRO A 199 -5.70 -1.57 6.94
N THR A 200 -5.46 -0.27 6.75
CA THR A 200 -6.47 0.79 6.86
C THR A 200 -7.49 0.79 5.72
N SER A 201 -7.18 0.15 4.58
CA SER A 201 -8.11 -0.11 3.48
C SER A 201 -8.95 -1.36 3.79
N VAL A 202 -9.82 -1.25 4.79
CA VAL A 202 -10.54 -2.38 5.41
C VAL A 202 -11.27 -3.26 4.39
N LEU A 203 -11.84 -2.68 3.33
CA LEU A 203 -12.60 -3.45 2.32
C LEU A 203 -11.72 -4.29 1.39
N ALA A 204 -10.41 -4.05 1.36
CA ALA A 204 -9.45 -4.91 0.68
C ALA A 204 -9.05 -6.14 1.51
N GLN A 205 -9.32 -6.15 2.83
CA GLN A 205 -8.74 -7.11 3.77
C GLN A 205 -9.58 -8.39 3.94
N GLY A 206 -10.09 -8.94 2.83
CA GLY A 206 -10.75 -10.24 2.80
C GLY A 206 -9.80 -11.41 3.09
N PRO A 207 -8.70 -11.57 2.33
CA PRO A 207 -7.70 -12.63 2.58
C PRO A 207 -6.81 -12.29 3.79
N ALA A 208 -6.00 -13.26 4.22
CA ALA A 208 -5.00 -13.09 5.28
C ALA A 208 -3.82 -12.23 4.79
N GLY A 209 -4.04 -10.92 4.71
CA GLY A 209 -3.09 -9.94 4.22
C GLY A 209 -2.97 -9.87 2.70
N ILE A 210 -2.48 -8.73 2.23
CA ILE A 210 -2.21 -8.43 0.83
C ILE A 210 -0.73 -8.70 0.54
N ILE A 211 -0.46 -9.43 -0.54
CA ILE A 211 0.91 -9.75 -0.97
C ILE A 211 1.18 -9.00 -2.28
N TYR A 212 1.90 -7.89 -2.19
CA TYR A 212 2.14 -6.98 -3.30
C TYR A 212 3.25 -7.44 -4.27
N ASN A 213 3.72 -8.68 -4.17
CA ASN A 213 4.86 -9.18 -4.96
C ASN A 213 4.76 -10.68 -5.32
N ASP A 214 3.54 -11.24 -5.36
CA ASP A 214 3.29 -12.64 -5.73
C ASP A 214 2.79 -12.81 -7.19
N GLY A 215 2.69 -11.71 -7.94
CA GLY A 215 2.19 -11.63 -9.30
C GLY A 215 0.68 -11.80 -9.42
N LEU A 216 -0.07 -11.62 -8.33
CA LEU A 216 -1.53 -11.72 -8.28
C LEU A 216 -2.15 -10.44 -7.73
N LEU A 217 -3.46 -10.31 -7.91
CA LEU A 217 -4.28 -9.28 -7.30
C LEU A 217 -5.32 -9.94 -6.40
N ASP A 218 -5.64 -9.28 -5.29
CA ASP A 218 -6.63 -9.72 -4.32
C ASP A 218 -7.98 -9.06 -4.59
N VAL A 219 -9.02 -9.84 -4.83
CA VAL A 219 -10.40 -9.34 -4.90
C VAL A 219 -11.12 -9.69 -3.61
N THR A 220 -11.72 -8.69 -2.98
CA THR A 220 -12.66 -8.84 -1.87
C THR A 220 -14.05 -8.39 -2.31
N ILE A 221 -15.06 -9.22 -2.02
CA ILE A 221 -16.47 -9.02 -2.35
C ILE A 221 -17.23 -8.95 -1.03
N VAL A 222 -17.92 -7.84 -0.80
CA VAL A 222 -18.74 -7.63 0.40
C VAL A 222 -20.20 -7.65 -0.01
N ALA A 223 -20.95 -8.66 0.44
CA ALA A 223 -22.31 -8.97 -0.01
C ALA A 223 -23.34 -9.05 1.15
N PRO A 224 -23.45 -8.02 2.01
CA PRO A 224 -24.34 -8.05 3.16
C PRO A 224 -25.82 -8.00 2.73
N VAL A 225 -26.66 -8.76 3.45
CA VAL A 225 -28.11 -8.81 3.20
C VAL A 225 -28.83 -7.52 3.63
N ASN A 226 -28.23 -6.75 4.55
CA ASN A 226 -28.79 -5.50 5.05
C ASN A 226 -27.69 -4.60 5.65
N LYS A 227 -28.06 -3.38 6.04
CA LYS A 227 -27.15 -2.37 6.60
C LYS A 227 -26.44 -2.82 7.90
N ALA A 228 -27.12 -3.56 8.76
CA ALA A 228 -26.48 -4.09 9.97
C ALA A 228 -25.44 -5.16 9.62
N GLY A 229 -25.73 -5.99 8.61
CA GLY A 229 -24.78 -6.90 8.00
C GLY A 229 -23.55 -6.18 7.45
N ALA A 230 -23.74 -5.06 6.74
CA ALA A 230 -22.64 -4.27 6.19
C ALA A 230 -21.69 -3.75 7.28
N ILE A 231 -22.24 -3.16 8.36
CA ILE A 231 -21.44 -2.68 9.50
C ILE A 231 -20.68 -3.84 10.16
N ALA A 232 -21.35 -4.99 10.35
CA ALA A 232 -20.73 -6.16 10.94
C ALA A 232 -19.63 -6.76 10.05
N ALA A 233 -19.82 -6.74 8.72
CA ALA A 233 -18.82 -7.16 7.75
C ALA A 233 -17.58 -6.26 7.77
N THR A 234 -17.77 -4.93 7.74
CA THR A 234 -16.65 -3.97 7.85
C THR A 234 -15.90 -4.12 9.17
N TYR A 235 -16.61 -4.29 10.29
CA TYR A 235 -15.97 -4.53 11.58
C TYR A 235 -15.15 -5.83 11.59
N HIS A 236 -15.70 -6.91 11.01
CA HIS A 236 -15.02 -8.19 10.91
C HIS A 236 -13.77 -8.13 10.04
N LEU A 237 -13.82 -7.44 8.91
CA LEU A 237 -12.65 -7.19 8.05
C LEU A 237 -11.55 -6.45 8.82
N PHE A 238 -11.92 -5.41 9.57
CA PHE A 238 -10.96 -4.67 10.40
C PHE A 238 -10.32 -5.56 11.48
N GLN A 239 -11.12 -6.38 12.15
CA GLN A 239 -10.63 -7.32 13.16
C GLN A 239 -9.70 -8.39 12.55
N SER A 240 -10.08 -8.94 11.40
CA SER A 240 -9.32 -9.98 10.69
C SER A 240 -7.99 -9.43 10.20
N ALA A 241 -8.00 -8.23 9.60
CA ALA A 241 -6.79 -7.52 9.16
C ALA A 241 -5.81 -7.26 10.31
N SER A 242 -6.30 -6.78 11.45
CA SER A 242 -5.49 -6.51 12.64
C SER A 242 -4.88 -7.78 13.23
N ALA A 243 -5.58 -8.90 13.12
CA ALA A 243 -5.11 -10.21 13.58
C ALA A 243 -4.26 -10.97 12.53
N GLY A 244 -4.12 -10.46 11.31
CA GLY A 244 -3.46 -11.16 10.20
C GLY A 244 -4.21 -12.40 9.70
N ASN A 245 -5.52 -12.47 9.95
CA ASN A 245 -6.36 -13.60 9.58
C ASN A 245 -7.21 -13.28 8.35
N ALA A 246 -7.62 -14.31 7.62
CA ALA A 246 -8.63 -14.16 6.57
C ALA A 246 -10.02 -13.98 7.19
N ALA A 247 -10.90 -13.28 6.47
CA ALA A 247 -12.27 -13.11 6.88
C ALA A 247 -13.06 -14.43 6.77
N GLU A 248 -13.73 -14.83 7.86
CA GLU A 248 -14.55 -16.05 7.93
C GLU A 248 -16.07 -15.83 7.80
N ARG A 249 -16.55 -14.61 7.50
CA ARG A 249 -18.01 -14.35 7.39
C ARG A 249 -18.57 -14.81 6.05
N ASP A 250 -19.78 -15.39 6.08
CA ASP A 250 -20.50 -15.86 4.89
C ASP A 250 -20.88 -14.76 3.88
N ASP A 251 -20.94 -13.50 4.30
CA ASP A 251 -21.22 -12.35 3.43
C ASP A 251 -19.96 -11.63 2.93
N ILE A 252 -18.80 -12.30 3.05
CA ILE A 252 -17.51 -11.86 2.51
C ILE A 252 -16.92 -12.99 1.67
N GLY A 253 -16.66 -12.70 0.40
CA GLY A 253 -15.91 -13.57 -0.50
C GLY A 253 -14.58 -12.94 -0.87
N TYR A 254 -13.56 -13.75 -1.10
CA TYR A 254 -12.30 -13.28 -1.65
C TYR A 254 -11.63 -14.32 -2.55
N LEU A 255 -10.78 -13.84 -3.46
CA LEU A 255 -10.00 -14.67 -4.37
C LEU A 255 -8.79 -13.90 -4.91
N ARG A 256 -7.81 -14.63 -5.42
CA ARG A 256 -6.66 -14.08 -6.13
C ARG A 256 -6.67 -14.49 -7.60
N ALA A 257 -6.26 -13.57 -8.47
CA ALA A 257 -5.99 -13.86 -9.88
C ALA A 257 -5.05 -12.79 -10.47
N LYS A 258 -4.45 -13.11 -11.63
CA LYS A 258 -3.62 -12.15 -12.39
C LYS A 258 -4.45 -11.12 -13.13
N HIS A 259 -5.70 -11.46 -13.41
CA HIS A 259 -6.56 -10.75 -14.32
C HIS A 259 -8.01 -10.88 -13.87
N PHE A 260 -8.71 -9.74 -13.82
CA PHE A 260 -10.11 -9.63 -13.49
C PHE A 260 -10.84 -8.79 -14.52
N LYS A 261 -12.00 -9.25 -14.98
CA LYS A 261 -12.97 -8.42 -15.68
C LYS A 261 -14.24 -8.34 -14.84
N ILE A 262 -14.66 -7.13 -14.52
CA ILE A 262 -15.77 -6.88 -13.59
C ILE A 262 -16.85 -6.08 -14.31
N THR A 263 -18.06 -6.63 -14.35
CA THR A 263 -19.26 -6.01 -14.93
C THR A 263 -20.34 -5.93 -13.87
N THR A 264 -21.10 -4.83 -13.82
CA THR A 264 -22.18 -4.67 -12.83
C THR A 264 -23.49 -4.22 -13.47
N ASP A 265 -24.59 -4.53 -12.80
CA ASP A 265 -25.93 -3.98 -13.08
C ASP A 265 -26.60 -3.51 -11.76
N PRO A 266 -26.92 -2.21 -11.63
CA PRO A 266 -26.61 -1.13 -12.58
C PRO A 266 -25.10 -0.83 -12.64
N VAL A 267 -24.70 -0.08 -13.66
CA VAL A 267 -23.34 0.43 -13.82
C VAL A 267 -22.90 1.16 -12.54
N GLN A 268 -21.75 0.77 -12.00
CA GLN A 268 -21.17 1.35 -10.79
C GLN A 268 -20.00 2.27 -11.11
N LYS A 269 -19.78 3.26 -10.25
CA LYS A 269 -18.58 4.10 -10.28
C LYS A 269 -17.36 3.32 -9.82
N VAL A 270 -16.20 3.70 -10.34
CA VAL A 270 -14.91 3.07 -10.07
C VAL A 270 -13.93 4.11 -9.57
N VAL A 271 -13.32 3.81 -8.44
CA VAL A 271 -12.19 4.55 -7.89
C VAL A 271 -10.92 3.73 -8.08
N VAL A 272 -9.81 4.39 -8.43
CA VAL A 272 -8.47 3.80 -8.45
C VAL A 272 -7.56 4.70 -7.62
N ASP A 273 -6.85 4.13 -6.66
CA ASP A 273 -5.90 4.84 -5.77
C ASP A 273 -6.47 6.11 -5.12
N GLY A 274 -7.78 6.12 -4.85
CA GLY A 274 -8.49 7.24 -4.22
C GLY A 274 -9.05 8.29 -5.17
N GLU A 275 -8.93 8.11 -6.49
CA GLU A 275 -9.49 9.00 -7.51
C GLU A 275 -10.63 8.34 -8.29
N LEU A 276 -11.69 9.10 -8.59
CA LEU A 276 -12.79 8.63 -9.44
C LEU A 276 -12.35 8.59 -10.91
N VAL A 277 -12.24 7.40 -11.49
CA VAL A 277 -11.64 7.21 -12.82
C VAL A 277 -12.63 6.85 -13.92
N GLY A 278 -13.85 6.42 -13.56
CA GLY A 278 -14.86 6.03 -14.52
C GLY A 278 -15.94 5.13 -13.92
N THR A 279 -16.45 4.22 -14.75
CA THR A 279 -17.52 3.30 -14.37
C THR A 279 -17.23 1.90 -14.91
N THR A 280 -17.91 0.90 -14.35
CA THR A 280 -17.90 -0.48 -14.88
C THR A 280 -18.51 -0.55 -16.29
N PRO A 281 -18.12 -1.53 -17.13
CA PRO A 281 -17.17 -2.61 -16.83
C PRO A 281 -15.72 -2.15 -16.75
N ILE A 282 -14.90 -2.87 -15.98
CA ILE A 282 -13.45 -2.67 -15.92
C ILE A 282 -12.71 -3.97 -16.13
N GLU A 283 -11.50 -3.86 -16.63
CA GLU A 283 -10.53 -4.94 -16.73
C GLU A 283 -9.30 -4.56 -15.88
N VAL A 284 -8.91 -5.40 -14.93
CA VAL A 284 -7.76 -5.16 -14.05
C VAL A 284 -6.72 -6.24 -14.26
N LYS A 285 -5.49 -5.85 -14.63
CA LYS A 285 -4.39 -6.75 -14.98
C LYS A 285 -3.16 -6.48 -14.14
N CYS A 286 -2.63 -7.53 -13.50
CA CYS A 286 -1.35 -7.49 -12.80
C CYS A 286 -0.19 -7.40 -13.79
N VAL A 287 0.80 -6.59 -13.44
CA VAL A 287 2.13 -6.51 -14.04
C VAL A 287 3.12 -6.90 -12.95
N PRO A 288 3.55 -8.18 -12.92
CA PRO A 288 4.44 -8.66 -11.88
C PRO A 288 5.78 -7.93 -11.90
N ALA A 289 6.31 -7.61 -10.72
CA ALA A 289 7.59 -6.92 -10.55
C ALA A 289 7.69 -5.60 -11.37
N GLY A 290 6.56 -4.91 -11.54
CA GLY A 290 6.49 -3.71 -12.37
C GLY A 290 7.14 -2.47 -11.76
N LEU A 291 7.45 -2.46 -10.46
CA LEU A 291 8.04 -1.32 -9.79
C LEU A 291 9.12 -1.75 -8.79
N LYS A 292 10.29 -1.10 -8.82
CA LYS A 292 11.39 -1.35 -7.88
C LYS A 292 11.39 -0.27 -6.80
N VAL A 293 11.19 -0.62 -5.54
CA VAL A 293 11.03 0.36 -4.44
C VAL A 293 12.05 0.12 -3.33
N PHE A 294 12.58 1.20 -2.74
CA PHE A 294 13.35 1.13 -1.50
C PHE A 294 12.43 0.75 -0.33
N VAL A 295 12.76 -0.32 0.37
CA VAL A 295 11.98 -0.84 1.50
C VAL A 295 12.88 -0.99 2.72
N PRO A 296 12.35 -0.84 3.95
CA PRO A 296 13.16 -1.01 5.13
C PRO A 296 13.74 -2.43 5.16
N THR A 297 14.98 -2.54 5.64
CA THR A 297 15.49 -3.82 6.09
C THR A 297 14.62 -4.27 7.27
N VAL A 298 13.81 -5.29 7.05
CA VAL A 298 13.21 -6.01 8.18
C VAL A 298 14.38 -6.70 8.85
N GLU A 299 14.80 -6.25 10.03
CA GLU A 299 15.59 -7.10 10.91
C GLU A 299 14.78 -8.40 11.03
N GLU A 300 15.31 -9.50 10.50
CA GLU A 300 14.74 -10.82 10.80
C GLU A 300 14.65 -10.89 12.32
N ALA A 301 13.43 -10.91 12.84
CA ALA A 301 13.23 -11.02 14.27
C ALA A 301 14.00 -12.27 14.70
N GLU A 302 15.09 -12.09 15.46
CA GLU A 302 15.72 -13.19 16.15
C GLU A 302 14.59 -13.84 16.95
N LEU A 303 14.20 -15.05 16.55
CA LEU A 303 13.20 -15.82 17.28
C LEU A 303 13.78 -15.99 18.67
N ALA A 304 13.27 -15.22 19.63
CA ALA A 304 13.72 -15.30 21.00
C ALA A 304 13.38 -16.69 21.53
N GLU A 305 14.36 -17.59 21.53
CA GLU A 305 14.23 -18.89 22.16
C GLU A 305 14.25 -18.70 23.67
N LYS A 306 13.13 -19.00 24.34
CA LYS A 306 13.10 -19.07 25.81
C LYS A 306 13.13 -20.52 26.25
N LEU A 307 14.33 -21.04 26.45
CA LEU A 307 14.55 -22.38 27.01
C LEU A 307 14.69 -22.35 28.55
N GLU A 308 14.93 -21.16 29.12
CA GLU A 308 15.09 -20.93 30.55
C GLU A 308 13.86 -21.34 31.38
N GLY A 309 14.08 -22.12 32.45
CA GLY A 309 13.05 -22.57 33.40
C GLY A 309 12.53 -24.00 33.18
N LEU A 310 13.02 -24.71 32.16
CA LEU A 310 12.69 -26.13 31.94
C LEU A 310 13.47 -27.03 32.93
N PRO A 311 12.81 -27.94 33.66
CA PRO A 311 13.50 -28.86 34.57
C PRO A 311 14.34 -29.87 33.78
N ASN A 312 15.59 -30.09 34.22
CA ASN A 312 16.55 -31.01 33.59
C ASN A 312 16.93 -30.66 32.15
N LEU A 313 16.96 -29.37 31.79
CA LEU A 313 17.37 -28.91 30.47
C LEU A 313 18.86 -29.19 30.20
N VAL A 314 19.15 -29.87 29.09
CA VAL A 314 20.50 -30.04 28.51
C VAL A 314 20.43 -29.63 27.05
N ILE A 315 21.25 -28.66 26.64
CA ILE A 315 21.32 -28.16 25.26
C ILE A 315 22.63 -28.67 24.65
N GLU A 316 22.54 -29.55 23.65
CA GLU A 316 23.70 -30.02 22.86
C GLU A 316 23.66 -29.38 21.46
N LEU A 317 24.66 -28.55 21.15
CA LEU A 317 24.81 -27.95 19.83
C LEU A 317 25.32 -29.00 18.84
N LYS A 318 24.57 -29.26 17.77
CA LYS A 318 24.94 -30.26 16.75
C LYS A 318 26.14 -29.85 15.90
N ASN A 319 26.46 -28.55 15.83
CA ASN A 319 27.63 -27.98 15.15
C ASN A 319 28.07 -26.73 15.92
N PRO A 320 28.98 -26.83 16.91
CA PRO A 320 29.49 -25.64 17.59
C PRO A 320 30.32 -24.79 16.60
N PRO A 321 30.25 -23.45 16.67
CA PRO A 321 31.20 -22.60 15.97
C PRO A 321 32.62 -22.94 16.43
N GLU A 322 33.59 -23.00 15.52
CA GLU A 322 34.99 -23.24 15.87
C GLU A 322 35.51 -22.09 16.75
N GLY A 323 35.75 -22.34 18.05
CA GLY A 323 36.63 -21.47 18.84
C GLY A 323 36.33 -21.21 20.32
N GLU A 324 35.20 -21.63 20.90
CA GLU A 324 34.91 -21.27 22.30
C GLU A 324 34.41 -22.46 23.12
N ALA A 325 35.32 -23.06 23.88
CA ALA A 325 35.01 -23.95 24.98
C ALA A 325 35.31 -23.24 26.30
N GLU A 326 34.34 -22.53 26.86
CA GLU A 326 34.32 -22.20 28.28
C GLU A 326 33.11 -22.89 28.93
N THR A 327 33.40 -23.94 29.71
CA THR A 327 32.46 -24.56 30.65
C THR A 327 32.07 -23.54 31.73
N VAL A 328 30.80 -23.13 31.74
CA VAL A 328 30.21 -22.40 32.87
C VAL A 328 29.52 -23.40 33.79
N GLU A 329 30.17 -23.74 34.91
CA GLU A 329 29.50 -24.40 36.04
C GLU A 329 28.65 -23.37 36.79
N LEU A 330 27.33 -23.58 36.81
CA LEU A 330 26.42 -22.86 37.70
C LEU A 330 26.35 -23.63 39.03
N LYS A 331 26.79 -22.97 40.11
CA LYS A 331 26.62 -23.46 41.49
C LYS A 331 25.16 -23.34 41.92
N GLU A 332 24.78 -24.31 42.76
CA GLU A 332 23.46 -24.54 43.40
C GLU A 332 22.77 -23.28 43.96
#